data_AF-Q1H9Y9-F1
#
_entry.id   AF-Q1H9Y9-F1
#
_cell.length_a   1.000
_cell.length_b   1.000
_cell.length_c   1.000
_cell.angle_alpha   90.00
_cell.angle_beta   90.00
_cell.angle_gamma   90.00
#
_symmetry.space_group_name_H-M   'P 1'
#
loop_
_entity.id
_entity.type
_entity.pdbx_description
1 polymer ?
#
loop_
_entity_poly.entity_id
_entity_poly.type
_entity_poly.pdbx_seq_one_letter_code
_entity_poly.pdbx_strand_id
1 'polypeptide(L)'
;MKVEQVRELADRDSIAKYLANIVPALEIGPRKNGFDFRVGYERVPTKPKLYKAWLEKRLASELAELERDRAEYEEHRLGGLDALTDIDLLYAAGNATEAAKTAMETIFYLKSAHISAGLSKIEGIRQELKRLDGEADQEQVNKLADQVPDGFEMVDVVLPARQAFIVKKWAEAAQARIKTKGKK
;
A
#
# COMPACT_ATOMS: atom_id res chain seq x y z
N MET A 1 -17.72 29.59 -15.22
CA MET A 1 -18.51 29.10 -16.38
C MET A 1 -19.39 27.95 -15.90
N LYS A 2 -20.56 27.71 -16.49
CA LYS A 2 -21.40 26.54 -16.13
C LYS A 2 -21.02 25.32 -16.95
N VAL A 3 -21.10 24.13 -16.37
CA VAL A 3 -20.70 22.89 -17.04
C VAL A 3 -21.54 22.61 -18.29
N GLU A 4 -22.83 22.97 -18.28
CA GLU A 4 -23.71 22.81 -19.43
C GLU A 4 -23.21 23.64 -20.64
N GLN A 5 -22.73 24.85 -20.39
CA GLN A 5 -22.16 25.72 -21.43
C GLN A 5 -20.88 25.10 -22.00
N VAL A 6 -20.06 24.48 -21.16
CA VAL A 6 -18.84 23.80 -21.61
C VAL A 6 -19.19 22.60 -22.47
N ARG A 7 -20.15 21.77 -22.07
CA ARG A 7 -20.58 20.57 -22.83
C ARG A 7 -21.19 20.92 -24.19
N GLU A 8 -21.84 22.07 -24.30
CA GLU A 8 -22.44 22.56 -25.53
C GLU A 8 -21.41 23.20 -26.48
N LEU A 9 -20.49 24.01 -25.96
CA LEU A 9 -19.65 24.90 -26.77
C LEU A 9 -18.20 24.43 -26.93
N ALA A 10 -17.72 23.48 -26.12
CA ALA A 10 -16.35 23.00 -26.22
C ALA A 10 -16.14 22.15 -27.49
N ASP A 11 -14.98 22.30 -28.11
CA ASP A 11 -14.54 21.46 -29.23
C ASP A 11 -14.23 20.04 -28.73
N ARG A 12 -15.18 19.12 -28.99
CA ARG A 12 -15.12 17.72 -28.57
C ARG A 12 -13.91 16.98 -29.14
N ASP A 13 -13.51 17.27 -30.38
CA ASP A 13 -12.37 16.61 -31.00
C ASP A 13 -11.06 17.05 -30.35
N SER A 14 -10.96 18.34 -29.99
CA SER A 14 -9.82 18.87 -29.25
C SER A 14 -9.68 18.21 -27.87
N ILE A 15 -10.80 18.01 -27.17
CA ILE A 15 -10.83 17.36 -25.86
C ILE A 15 -10.52 15.86 -25.97
N ALA A 16 -11.09 15.16 -26.95
CA ALA A 16 -10.78 13.75 -27.18
C ALA A 16 -9.30 13.52 -27.50
N LYS A 17 -8.69 14.38 -28.32
CA LYS A 17 -7.25 14.35 -28.59
C LYS A 17 -6.41 14.60 -27.35
N TYR A 18 -6.84 15.53 -26.48
CA TYR A 18 -6.18 15.74 -25.20
C TYR A 18 -6.23 14.49 -24.32
N LEU A 19 -7.43 13.92 -24.12
CA LEU A 19 -7.65 12.74 -23.28
C LEU A 19 -6.92 11.49 -23.80
N ALA A 20 -6.72 11.36 -25.11
CA ALA A 20 -5.95 10.27 -25.70
C ALA A 20 -4.47 10.24 -25.25
N ASN A 21 -3.93 11.36 -24.76
CA ASN A 21 -2.57 11.43 -24.21
C ASN A 21 -2.52 11.18 -22.69
N ILE A 22 -3.67 11.04 -22.05
CA ILE A 22 -3.76 10.79 -20.61
C ILE A 22 -3.68 9.27 -20.36
N VAL A 23 -2.65 8.87 -19.61
CA VAL A 23 -2.42 7.46 -19.28
C VAL A 23 -3.51 6.92 -18.35
N PRO A 24 -3.83 5.62 -18.39
CA PRO A 24 -4.67 4.99 -17.39
C PRO A 24 -4.12 5.14 -15.96
N ALA A 25 -5.01 5.18 -14.97
CA ALA A 25 -4.67 5.29 -13.56
C ALA A 25 -3.75 4.15 -13.06
N LEU A 26 -3.83 2.98 -13.70
CA LEU A 26 -2.99 1.81 -13.39
C LEU A 26 -1.53 1.99 -13.82
N GLU A 27 -1.25 2.88 -14.78
CA GLU A 27 0.11 3.18 -15.24
C GLU A 27 0.81 4.23 -14.37
N ILE A 28 0.07 4.89 -13.47
CA ILE A 28 0.61 5.84 -12.52
C ILE A 28 1.37 5.08 -11.43
N GLY A 29 2.70 5.27 -11.40
CA GLY A 29 3.58 4.65 -10.43
C GLY A 29 3.73 5.44 -9.11
N PRO A 30 4.43 4.86 -8.11
CA PRO A 30 4.79 5.55 -6.88
C PRO A 30 5.75 6.71 -7.15
N ARG A 31 5.88 7.62 -6.18
CA ARG A 31 6.86 8.72 -6.23
C ARG A 31 8.30 8.20 -6.24
N LYS A 32 9.15 8.83 -7.06
CA LYS A 32 10.57 8.44 -7.21
C LYS A 32 11.43 8.75 -5.97
N ASN A 33 11.10 9.78 -5.19
CA ASN A 33 11.99 10.33 -4.17
C ASN A 33 11.78 9.76 -2.74
N GLY A 34 11.13 8.60 -2.63
CA GLY A 34 10.73 8.05 -1.34
C GLY A 34 9.63 8.89 -0.67
N PHE A 35 8.93 8.28 0.28
CA PHE A 35 7.85 8.95 1.02
C PHE A 35 7.87 8.47 2.46
N ASP A 36 8.01 9.40 3.41
CA ASP A 36 7.80 9.05 4.82
C ASP A 36 6.31 9.03 5.11
N PHE A 37 5.74 7.82 5.16
CA PHE A 37 4.33 7.61 5.43
C PHE A 37 3.91 8.07 6.83
N ARG A 38 4.83 8.38 7.74
CA ARG A 38 4.52 8.88 9.09
C ARG A 38 4.36 10.39 9.16
N VAL A 39 4.74 11.12 8.11
CA VAL A 39 4.63 12.59 8.08
C VAL A 39 3.18 13.02 8.30
N GLY A 40 2.99 14.00 9.18
CA GLY A 40 1.67 14.54 9.53
C GLY A 40 0.93 13.78 10.64
N TYR A 41 1.52 12.73 11.22
CA TYR A 41 0.90 11.99 12.34
C TYR A 41 1.60 12.29 13.66
N GLU A 42 0.90 12.97 14.55
CA GLU A 42 1.42 13.31 15.89
C GLU A 42 1.42 12.13 16.87
N ARG A 43 0.61 11.10 16.62
CA ARG A 43 0.36 9.99 17.57
C ARG A 43 0.63 8.62 16.95
N VAL A 44 1.89 8.36 16.65
CA VAL A 44 2.35 7.02 16.23
C VAL A 44 2.58 6.16 17.49
N PRO A 45 1.94 4.99 17.63
CA PRO A 45 2.16 4.12 18.78
C PRO A 45 3.59 3.61 18.85
N THR A 46 4.16 3.55 20.06
CA THR A 46 5.55 3.06 20.27
C THR A 46 5.63 1.59 20.66
N LYS A 47 4.55 1.01 21.20
CA LYS A 47 4.52 -0.41 21.57
C LYS A 47 4.41 -1.28 20.31
N PRO A 48 5.30 -2.27 20.09
CA PRO A 48 5.36 -3.03 18.82
C PRO A 48 4.02 -3.60 18.36
N LYS A 49 3.26 -4.26 19.25
CA LYS A 49 1.93 -4.81 18.91
C LYS A 49 0.92 -3.75 18.49
N LEU A 50 0.89 -2.61 19.19
CA LEU A 50 -0.03 -1.51 18.87
C LEU A 50 0.40 -0.79 17.60
N TYR A 51 1.70 -0.66 17.36
CA TYR A 51 2.25 -0.07 16.15
C TYR A 51 1.93 -0.92 14.92
N LYS A 52 2.10 -2.24 15.00
CA LYS A 52 1.70 -3.17 13.93
C LYS A 52 0.20 -3.06 13.62
N ALA A 53 -0.66 -3.13 14.63
CA ALA A 53 -2.11 -3.00 14.43
C ALA A 53 -2.50 -1.63 13.84
N TRP A 54 -1.79 -0.56 14.22
CA TRP A 54 -1.98 0.77 13.64
C TRP A 54 -1.59 0.80 12.16
N LEU A 55 -0.45 0.20 11.78
CA LEU A 55 0.00 0.08 10.40
C LEU A 55 -0.98 -0.74 9.56
N GLU A 56 -1.51 -1.85 10.06
CA GLU A 56 -2.48 -2.69 9.35
C GLU A 56 -3.79 -1.94 9.08
N LYS A 57 -4.34 -1.26 10.11
CA LYS A 57 -5.53 -0.42 9.94
C LYS A 57 -5.28 0.69 8.92
N ARG A 58 -4.11 1.30 8.98
CA ARG A 58 -3.73 2.35 8.05
C ARG A 58 -3.58 1.82 6.62
N LEU A 59 -2.95 0.67 6.44
CA LEU A 59 -2.82 0.03 5.13
C LEU A 59 -4.19 -0.18 4.48
N ALA A 60 -5.18 -0.66 5.24
CA ALA A 60 -6.54 -0.81 4.74
C ALA A 60 -7.17 0.53 4.32
N SER A 61 -6.97 1.60 5.10
CA SER A 61 -7.45 2.94 4.77
C SER A 61 -6.80 3.50 3.50
N GLU A 62 -5.48 3.42 3.39
CA GLU A 62 -4.74 3.96 2.24
C GLU A 62 -5.05 3.17 0.96
N LEU A 63 -5.30 1.86 1.07
CA LEU A 63 -5.78 1.05 -0.07
C LEU A 63 -7.18 1.50 -0.54
N ALA A 64 -8.10 1.77 0.40
CA ALA A 64 -9.43 2.26 0.05
C ALA A 64 -9.39 3.68 -0.56
N GLU A 65 -8.52 4.55 -0.06
CA GLU A 65 -8.27 5.87 -0.65
C GLU A 65 -7.69 5.78 -2.06
N LEU A 66 -6.67 4.92 -2.27
CA LEU A 66 -6.07 4.71 -3.58
C LEU A 66 -7.10 4.25 -4.62
N GLU A 67 -7.97 3.30 -4.26
CA GLU A 67 -9.01 2.81 -5.17
C GLU A 67 -10.05 3.90 -5.50
N ARG A 68 -10.41 4.75 -4.53
CA ARG A 68 -11.27 5.91 -4.79
C ARG A 68 -10.60 6.91 -5.74
N ASP A 69 -9.35 7.28 -5.48
CA ASP A 69 -8.62 8.22 -6.34
C ASP A 69 -8.45 7.68 -7.77
N ARG A 70 -8.21 6.37 -7.93
CA ARG A 70 -8.17 5.72 -9.24
C ARG A 70 -9.52 5.73 -9.94
N ALA A 71 -10.60 5.44 -9.21
CA ALA A 71 -11.95 5.44 -9.76
C ALA A 71 -12.33 6.85 -10.26
N GLU A 72 -12.11 7.88 -9.44
CA GLU A 72 -12.39 9.27 -9.82
C GLU A 72 -11.51 9.72 -11.00
N TYR A 73 -10.24 9.32 -11.04
CA TYR A 73 -9.36 9.59 -12.18
C TYR A 73 -9.91 8.99 -13.48
N GLU A 74 -10.31 7.71 -13.45
CA GLU A 74 -10.84 7.00 -14.61
C GLU A 74 -12.21 7.53 -15.04
N GLU A 75 -13.06 7.94 -14.10
CA GLU A 75 -14.35 8.58 -14.39
C GLU A 75 -14.14 9.82 -15.27
N HIS A 76 -13.17 10.68 -14.93
CA HIS A 76 -12.85 11.86 -15.73
C HIS A 76 -12.16 11.50 -17.06
N ARG A 77 -11.26 10.52 -17.05
CA ARG A 77 -10.52 10.09 -18.24
C ARG A 77 -11.44 9.49 -19.30
N LEU A 78 -12.39 8.67 -18.89
CA LEU A 78 -13.32 7.98 -19.76
C LEU A 78 -14.59 8.80 -20.06
N GLY A 79 -15.08 9.55 -19.08
CA GLY A 79 -16.30 10.36 -19.22
C GLY A 79 -16.06 11.73 -19.87
N GLY A 80 -14.82 12.22 -19.90
CA GLY A 80 -14.46 13.47 -20.57
C GLY A 80 -15.32 14.66 -20.11
N LEU A 81 -15.96 15.37 -21.05
CA LEU A 81 -16.80 16.53 -20.74
C LEU A 81 -18.03 16.19 -19.89
N ASP A 82 -18.53 14.96 -19.99
CA ASP A 82 -19.72 14.55 -19.25
C ASP A 82 -19.40 14.34 -17.76
N ALA A 83 -18.16 13.96 -17.43
CA ALA A 83 -17.70 13.78 -16.05
C ALA A 83 -17.40 15.09 -15.32
N LEU A 84 -17.20 16.20 -16.05
CA LEU A 84 -16.97 17.50 -15.41
C LEU A 84 -18.20 17.95 -14.61
N THR A 85 -17.94 18.73 -13.57
CA THR A 85 -18.94 19.40 -12.75
C THR A 85 -18.72 20.92 -12.74
N ASP A 86 -19.70 21.67 -12.23
CA ASP A 86 -19.55 23.12 -12.02
C ASP A 86 -18.36 23.47 -11.11
N ILE A 87 -18.00 22.58 -10.18
CA ILE A 87 -16.89 22.80 -9.23
C ILE A 87 -15.54 22.72 -9.94
N ASP A 88 -15.40 21.82 -10.92
CA ASP A 88 -14.15 21.65 -11.68
C ASP A 88 -13.81 22.88 -12.53
N LEU A 89 -14.84 23.67 -12.86
CA LEU A 89 -14.74 24.87 -13.69
C LEU A 89 -14.64 26.17 -12.87
N LEU A 90 -14.58 26.09 -11.54
CA LEU A 90 -14.71 27.25 -10.66
C LEU A 90 -13.59 28.30 -10.87
N TYR A 91 -12.40 27.84 -11.27
CA TYR A 91 -11.24 28.70 -11.57
C TYR A 91 -10.84 28.67 -13.05
N ALA A 92 -11.64 28.04 -13.90
CA ALA A 92 -11.35 27.93 -15.33
C ALA A 92 -11.68 29.26 -16.05
N ALA A 93 -10.79 29.68 -16.95
CA ALA A 93 -10.91 30.93 -17.71
C ALA A 93 -10.84 30.66 -19.22
N GLY A 94 -11.23 31.65 -20.03
CA GLY A 94 -11.21 31.56 -21.49
C GLY A 94 -12.53 31.06 -22.10
N ASN A 95 -12.45 30.53 -23.32
CA ASN A 95 -13.60 29.91 -24.00
C ASN A 95 -13.90 28.51 -23.43
N ALA A 96 -15.01 27.90 -23.82
CA ALA A 96 -15.45 26.60 -23.31
C ALA A 96 -14.40 25.49 -23.46
N THR A 97 -13.69 25.45 -24.60
CA THR A 97 -12.64 24.46 -24.86
C THR A 97 -11.45 24.64 -23.93
N GLU A 98 -10.96 25.88 -23.78
CA GLU A 98 -9.82 26.18 -22.90
C GLU A 98 -10.18 25.91 -21.44
N ALA A 99 -11.39 26.30 -21.01
CA ALA A 99 -11.88 26.07 -19.66
C ALA A 99 -11.94 24.55 -19.34
N ALA A 100 -12.44 23.73 -20.27
CA ALA A 100 -12.47 22.28 -20.12
C ALA A 100 -11.07 21.68 -20.01
N LYS A 101 -10.13 22.11 -20.87
CA LYS A 101 -8.74 21.62 -20.83
C LYS A 101 -8.06 21.96 -19.52
N THR A 102 -8.15 23.21 -19.06
CA THR A 102 -7.55 23.63 -17.79
C THR A 102 -8.13 22.87 -16.60
N ALA A 103 -9.44 22.61 -16.60
CA ALA A 103 -10.08 21.79 -15.56
C ALA A 103 -9.54 20.36 -15.58
N MET A 104 -9.53 19.71 -16.74
CA MET A 104 -8.99 18.35 -16.91
C MET A 104 -7.51 18.25 -16.52
N GLU A 105 -6.67 19.20 -16.95
CA GLU A 105 -5.26 19.28 -16.57
C GLU A 105 -5.08 19.34 -15.05
N THR A 106 -5.88 20.16 -14.38
CA THR A 106 -5.83 20.31 -12.93
C THR A 106 -6.26 19.00 -12.24
N ILE A 107 -7.37 18.40 -12.68
CA ILE A 107 -7.88 17.13 -12.15
C ILE A 107 -6.83 16.04 -12.30
N PHE A 108 -6.32 15.81 -13.51
CA PHE A 108 -5.37 14.74 -13.78
C PHE A 108 -4.04 14.96 -13.07
N TYR A 109 -3.56 16.20 -12.96
CA TYR A 109 -2.37 16.51 -12.18
C TYR A 109 -2.54 16.17 -10.70
N LEU A 110 -3.62 16.65 -10.08
CA LEU A 110 -3.88 16.44 -8.65
C LEU A 110 -4.13 14.96 -8.33
N LYS A 111 -5.00 14.30 -9.10
CA LYS A 111 -5.29 12.88 -8.89
C LYS A 111 -4.09 11.99 -9.16
N SER A 112 -3.28 12.28 -10.18
CA SER A 112 -2.01 11.56 -10.36
C SER A 112 -1.09 11.72 -9.14
N ALA A 113 -0.98 12.94 -8.59
CA ALA A 113 -0.16 13.20 -7.42
C ALA A 113 -0.66 12.49 -6.15
N HIS A 114 -1.97 12.34 -5.99
CA HIS A 114 -2.61 11.56 -4.92
C HIS A 114 -2.38 10.06 -5.10
N ILE A 115 -2.62 9.51 -6.30
CA ILE A 115 -2.38 8.10 -6.62
C ILE A 115 -0.91 7.73 -6.36
N SER A 116 0.04 8.51 -6.88
CA SER A 116 1.46 8.29 -6.63
C SER A 116 1.83 8.39 -5.15
N ALA A 117 1.22 9.31 -4.40
CA ALA A 117 1.45 9.41 -2.94
C ALA A 117 0.89 8.19 -2.19
N GLY A 118 -0.34 7.78 -2.50
CA GLY A 118 -0.98 6.61 -1.90
C GLY A 118 -0.17 5.35 -2.14
N LEU A 119 0.30 5.12 -3.36
CA LEU A 119 1.18 4.00 -3.71
C LEU A 119 2.47 4.00 -2.86
N SER A 120 3.15 5.14 -2.75
CA SER A 120 4.38 5.24 -1.94
C SER A 120 4.13 5.00 -0.46
N LYS A 121 2.99 5.47 0.09
CA LYS A 121 2.62 5.19 1.49
C LYS A 121 2.37 3.70 1.71
N ILE A 122 1.60 3.08 0.83
CA ILE A 122 1.27 1.65 0.89
C ILE A 122 2.55 0.81 0.83
N GLU A 123 3.47 1.16 -0.06
CA GLU A 123 4.77 0.49 -0.16
C GLU A 123 5.56 0.60 1.15
N GLY A 124 5.70 1.82 1.70
CA GLY A 124 6.40 2.04 2.97
C GLY A 124 5.77 1.30 4.14
N ILE A 125 4.43 1.29 4.24
CA ILE A 125 3.72 0.55 5.29
C ILE A 125 3.94 -0.96 5.15
N ARG A 126 3.89 -1.51 3.92
CA ARG A 126 4.13 -2.93 3.66
C ARG A 126 5.56 -3.35 4.02
N GLN A 127 6.54 -2.53 3.66
CA GLN A 127 7.94 -2.78 4.01
C GLN A 127 8.13 -2.79 5.54
N GLU A 128 7.50 -1.84 6.24
CA GLU A 128 7.59 -1.74 7.70
C GLU A 128 6.89 -2.92 8.40
N LEU A 129 5.71 -3.33 7.93
CA LEU A 129 5.03 -4.53 8.43
C LEU A 129 5.90 -5.78 8.26
N LYS A 130 6.51 -5.95 7.08
CA LYS A 130 7.43 -7.06 6.81
C LYS A 130 8.64 -7.05 7.74
N ARG A 131 9.19 -5.86 8.07
CA ARG A 131 10.28 -5.71 9.03
C ARG A 131 9.85 -6.18 10.43
N LEU A 132 8.67 -5.73 10.89
CA LEU A 132 8.14 -6.12 12.20
C LEU A 132 7.86 -7.63 12.32
N ASP A 133 7.40 -8.26 11.23
CA ASP A 133 7.19 -9.70 11.18
C ASP A 133 8.52 -10.47 11.30
N GLY A 134 9.54 -10.06 10.55
CA GLY A 134 10.87 -10.68 10.65
C GLY A 134 11.53 -10.51 12.02
N GLU A 135 11.33 -9.37 12.68
CA GLU A 135 11.80 -9.14 14.05
C GLU A 135 11.07 -10.01 15.07
N ALA A 136 9.76 -10.21 14.91
CA ALA A 136 8.98 -11.09 15.77
C ALA A 136 9.42 -12.56 15.63
N ASP A 137 9.67 -13.02 14.41
CA ASP A 137 10.19 -14.37 14.14
C ASP A 137 11.57 -14.56 14.81
N GLN A 138 12.47 -13.58 14.67
CA GLN A 138 13.79 -13.64 15.30
C GLN A 138 13.72 -13.60 16.84
N GLU A 139 12.83 -12.78 17.43
CA GLU A 139 12.63 -12.75 18.89
C GLU A 139 12.09 -14.09 19.41
N GLN A 140 11.20 -14.74 18.64
CA GLN A 140 10.69 -16.06 18.97
C GLN A 140 11.77 -17.13 18.89
N VAL A 141 12.63 -17.10 17.87
CA VAL A 141 13.81 -17.96 17.74
C VAL A 141 14.75 -17.75 18.93
N ASN A 142 15.06 -16.51 19.29
CA ASN A 142 15.96 -16.23 20.42
C ASN A 142 15.37 -16.73 21.76
N LYS A 143 14.08 -16.53 22.02
CA LYS A 143 13.41 -17.04 23.23
C LYS A 143 13.38 -18.57 23.29
N LEU A 144 13.26 -19.23 22.14
CA LEU A 144 13.33 -20.69 22.06
C LEU A 144 14.78 -21.16 22.28
N ALA A 145 15.78 -20.45 21.75
CA ALA A 145 17.20 -20.72 21.95
C ALA A 145 17.58 -20.64 23.44
N ASP A 146 17.11 -19.62 24.17
CA ASP A 146 17.34 -19.46 25.60
C ASP A 146 16.73 -20.58 26.46
N GLN A 147 15.76 -21.33 25.92
CA GLN A 147 15.13 -22.47 26.58
C GLN A 147 15.78 -23.82 26.23
N VAL A 148 16.79 -23.82 25.36
CA VAL A 148 17.48 -25.06 24.96
C VAL A 148 18.40 -25.51 26.09
N PRO A 149 18.25 -26.75 26.61
CA PRO A 149 19.12 -27.26 27.66
C PRO A 149 20.57 -27.44 27.18
N ASP A 150 21.54 -27.30 28.10
CA ASP A 150 22.96 -27.53 27.82
C ASP A 150 23.20 -28.87 27.10
N GLY A 151 23.96 -28.82 26.01
CA GLY A 151 24.26 -29.97 25.15
C GLY A 151 23.22 -30.24 24.05
N PHE A 152 22.22 -29.37 23.90
CA PHE A 152 21.31 -29.34 22.75
C PHE A 152 21.50 -28.03 21.97
N GLU A 153 21.14 -28.05 20.69
CA GLU A 153 21.15 -26.87 19.81
C GLU A 153 19.83 -26.83 19.04
N MET A 154 19.31 -25.62 18.82
CA MET A 154 18.12 -25.43 18.00
C MET A 154 18.52 -25.32 16.52
N VAL A 155 17.85 -26.10 15.66
CA VAL A 155 18.14 -26.16 14.23
C VAL A 155 16.86 -25.86 13.45
N ASP A 156 16.89 -24.89 12.56
CA ASP A 156 15.80 -24.58 11.62
C ASP A 156 16.27 -24.80 10.17
N VAL A 157 15.62 -25.71 9.46
CA VAL A 157 16.02 -26.18 8.13
C VAL A 157 14.83 -26.77 7.38
N VAL A 158 14.71 -26.44 6.09
CA VAL A 158 13.69 -27.02 5.20
C VAL A 158 14.15 -28.40 4.73
N LEU A 159 13.35 -29.44 5.02
CA LEU A 159 13.66 -30.84 4.72
C LEU A 159 12.56 -31.52 3.89
N PRO A 160 12.91 -32.42 2.95
CA PRO A 160 11.97 -33.35 2.33
C PRO A 160 11.26 -34.24 3.36
N ALA A 161 10.05 -34.69 3.03
CA ALA A 161 9.14 -35.38 3.96
C ALA A 161 9.78 -36.53 4.77
N ARG A 162 10.60 -37.37 4.12
CA ARG A 162 11.30 -38.49 4.80
C ARG A 162 12.30 -38.01 5.85
N GLN A 163 13.06 -36.95 5.55
CA GLN A 163 14.04 -36.37 6.47
C GLN A 163 13.34 -35.62 7.62
N ALA A 164 12.27 -34.89 7.33
CA ALA A 164 11.43 -34.25 8.34
C ALA A 164 10.83 -35.28 9.33
N PHE A 165 10.39 -36.44 8.85
CA PHE A 165 9.91 -37.53 9.71
C PHE A 165 11.00 -38.06 10.65
N ILE A 166 12.24 -38.23 10.16
CA ILE A 166 13.38 -38.67 10.97
C ILE A 166 13.69 -37.63 12.06
N VAL A 167 13.78 -36.35 11.69
CA VAL A 167 14.05 -35.26 12.64
C VAL A 167 12.96 -35.17 13.70
N LYS A 168 11.69 -35.37 13.33
CA LYS A 168 10.58 -35.45 14.29
C LYS A 168 10.77 -36.58 15.30
N LYS A 169 11.20 -37.76 14.85
CA LYS A 169 11.49 -38.91 15.76
C LYS A 169 12.66 -38.64 16.69
N TRP A 170 13.69 -37.94 16.23
CA TRP A 170 14.80 -37.52 17.08
C TRP A 170 14.36 -36.50 18.14
N ALA A 171 13.53 -35.52 17.76
CA ALA A 171 12.97 -34.55 18.70
C ALA A 171 12.10 -35.22 19.79
N GLU A 172 11.26 -36.19 19.43
CA GLU A 172 10.46 -36.99 20.38
C GLU A 172 11.36 -37.74 21.39
N ALA A 173 12.43 -38.37 20.91
CA ALA A 173 13.38 -39.09 21.76
C ALA A 173 14.19 -38.15 22.68
N ALA A 174 14.58 -36.98 22.17
CA ALA A 174 15.26 -35.94 22.95
C ALA A 174 14.38 -35.42 24.10
N GLN A 175 13.10 -35.12 23.81
CA GLN A 175 12.14 -34.66 24.83
C GLN A 175 11.95 -35.70 25.96
N ALA A 176 11.89 -36.98 25.63
CA ALA A 176 11.78 -38.04 26.63
C ALA A 176 13.00 -38.05 27.57
N ARG A 177 14.21 -37.89 27.02
CA ARG A 177 15.47 -37.83 27.78
C ARG A 177 15.56 -36.62 28.69
N ILE A 178 15.17 -35.44 28.20
CA ILE A 178 15.15 -34.19 28.98
C ILE A 178 14.20 -34.33 30.18
N LYS A 179 12.98 -34.87 29.98
CA LYS A 179 11.99 -35.09 31.05
C LYS A 179 12.47 -36.06 32.13
N THR A 180 13.25 -37.08 31.78
CA THR A 180 13.83 -38.01 32.75
C THR A 180 14.98 -37.42 33.58
N LYS A 181 15.70 -36.43 33.05
CA LYS A 181 16.88 -35.84 33.72
C LYS A 181 16.49 -34.79 34.79
N GLY A 182 15.35 -34.13 34.64
CA GLY A 182 14.81 -33.14 35.61
C GLY A 182 14.04 -33.72 36.80
N LYS A 183 14.05 -35.05 37.01
CA LYS A 183 13.35 -35.76 38.10
C LYS A 183 14.28 -36.23 39.24
N LYS A 184 15.51 -35.73 39.30
CA LYS A 184 16.49 -36.03 40.36
C LYS A 184 16.84 -34.78 41.13
#